data_AF-A0A0C2F8A4-F1
#
_entry.id   AF-A0A0C2F8A4-F1
#
_cell.length_a   1.000
_cell.length_b   1.000
_cell.length_c   1.000
_cell.angle_alpha   90.00
_cell.angle_beta   90.00
_cell.angle_gamma   90.00
#
_symmetry.space_group_name_H-M   'P 1'
#
loop_
_entity.id
_entity.type
_entity.pdbx_description
1 polymer ?
#
loop_
_entity_poly.entity_id
_entity_poly.type
_entity_poly.pdbx_seq_one_letter_code
_entity_poly.pdbx_strand_id
1 'polypeptide(L)'
;MDFTTSEADDRSKPFDFDVTHRDLIHQVAFDHHGRRLATCSSDMTLSVWDRTPEGNWVKAASWKVHGGAVWRVVWAHPEFGQLLATCSYDRSVHIWEEIRSAPGAGEVFY
;
A
#
# COMPACT_ATOMS: atom_id res chain seq x y z
N MET A 1 34.65 18.26 -23.32
CA MET A 1 33.21 18.58 -23.12
C MET A 1 32.57 17.22 -23.05
N ASP A 2 32.46 16.70 -21.83
CA ASP A 2 32.27 15.28 -21.63
C ASP A 2 30.82 15.12 -21.21
N PHE A 3 30.03 14.54 -22.11
CA PHE A 3 28.66 14.18 -21.83
C PHE A 3 28.70 13.03 -20.83
N THR A 4 28.49 13.32 -19.56
CA THR A 4 28.22 12.29 -18.56
C THR A 4 26.92 11.60 -18.96
N THR A 5 27.04 10.39 -19.49
CA THR A 5 25.94 9.43 -19.64
C THR A 5 25.20 9.38 -18.31
N SER A 6 23.99 9.94 -18.25
CA SER A 6 23.13 9.73 -17.10
C SER A 6 22.96 8.22 -16.95
N GLU A 7 23.28 7.67 -15.78
CA GLU A 7 22.84 6.32 -15.41
C GLU A 7 21.35 6.22 -15.71
N ALA A 8 21.02 5.62 -16.84
CA ALA A 8 19.64 5.35 -17.19
C ALA A 8 19.17 4.32 -16.18
N ASP A 9 18.19 4.72 -15.37
CA ASP A 9 17.40 3.85 -14.48
C ASP A 9 17.16 2.50 -15.16
N ASP A 10 17.90 1.49 -14.73
CA ASP A 10 17.85 0.14 -15.30
C ASP A 10 16.55 -0.50 -14.83
N ARG A 11 15.47 -0.22 -15.56
CA ARG A 11 14.11 -0.74 -15.32
C ARG A 11 14.03 -2.27 -15.36
N SER A 12 15.11 -2.97 -15.70
CA SER A 12 15.18 -4.42 -15.62
C SER A 12 15.43 -4.94 -14.20
N LYS A 13 15.90 -4.08 -13.28
CA LYS A 13 16.11 -4.45 -11.89
C LYS A 13 14.81 -4.30 -11.08
N PRO A 14 14.44 -5.32 -10.30
CA PRO A 14 13.31 -5.18 -9.38
C PRO A 14 13.63 -4.08 -8.36
N PHE A 15 12.67 -3.19 -8.13
CA PHE A 15 12.73 -2.28 -7.00
C PHE A 15 12.41 -3.08 -5.74
N ASP A 16 13.43 -3.37 -4.94
CA ASP A 16 13.27 -4.10 -3.68
C ASP A 16 13.02 -3.12 -2.53
N PHE A 17 12.01 -3.39 -1.72
CA PHE A 17 11.75 -2.67 -0.49
C PHE A 17 11.14 -3.62 0.53
N ASP A 18 11.57 -3.50 1.78
CA ASP A 18 11.20 -4.46 2.82
C ASP A 18 9.72 -4.30 3.22
N VAL A 19 8.92 -5.24 2.76
CA VAL A 19 7.55 -5.46 3.20
C VAL A 19 7.56 -6.31 4.47
N THR A 20 7.43 -5.65 5.62
CA THR A 20 7.53 -6.23 6.98
C THR A 20 6.35 -7.14 7.39
N HIS A 21 5.83 -7.96 6.48
CA HIS A 21 4.85 -9.00 6.79
C HIS A 21 5.53 -10.19 7.48
N ARG A 22 4.81 -10.85 8.39
CA ARG A 22 5.32 -11.99 9.16
C ARG A 22 5.03 -13.35 8.52
N ASP A 23 4.31 -13.33 7.40
CA ASP A 23 3.86 -14.52 6.68
C ASP A 23 3.59 -14.16 5.20
N LEU A 24 3.20 -15.15 4.39
CA LEU A 24 2.97 -15.05 2.96
C LEU A 24 2.12 -13.84 2.58
N ILE A 25 2.63 -13.10 1.59
CA ILE A 25 1.91 -11.98 0.97
C ILE A 25 1.02 -12.56 -0.14
N HIS A 26 -0.28 -12.31 -0.06
CA HIS A 26 -1.25 -12.85 -1.03
C HIS A 26 -1.53 -11.88 -2.17
N GLN A 27 -1.47 -10.57 -1.89
CA GLN A 27 -1.71 -9.57 -2.91
C GLN A 27 -0.98 -8.26 -2.65
N VAL A 28 -0.65 -7.60 -3.75
CA VAL A 28 -0.19 -6.22 -3.86
C VAL A 28 -1.17 -5.46 -4.77
N ALA A 29 -1.61 -4.27 -4.36
CA ALA A 29 -2.53 -3.43 -5.14
C ALA A 29 -2.11 -1.96 -5.11
N PHE A 30 -1.91 -1.38 -6.29
CA PHE A 30 -1.70 0.06 -6.44
C PHE A 30 -3.02 0.81 -6.34
N ASP A 31 -2.98 2.03 -5.80
CA ASP A 31 -4.09 2.97 -5.96
C ASP A 31 -4.25 3.41 -7.41
N HIS A 32 -5.38 4.06 -7.71
CA HIS A 32 -5.69 4.50 -9.08
C HIS A 32 -4.64 5.45 -9.66
N HIS A 33 -3.91 6.19 -8.82
CA HIS A 33 -2.90 7.16 -9.24
C HIS A 33 -1.47 6.61 -9.23
N GLY A 34 -1.24 5.37 -8.79
CA GLY A 34 0.09 4.77 -8.65
C GLY A 34 0.99 5.48 -7.63
N ARG A 35 0.41 6.23 -6.70
CA ARG A 35 1.11 6.93 -5.61
C ARG A 35 1.10 6.14 -4.32
N ARG A 36 0.24 5.15 -4.21
CA ARG A 36 0.09 4.32 -3.02
C ARG A 36 0.06 2.85 -3.39
N LEU A 37 0.50 2.05 -2.44
CA LEU A 37 0.53 0.61 -2.54
C LEU A 37 -0.13 0.03 -1.29
N ALA A 38 -0.96 -0.99 -1.44
CA ALA A 38 -1.45 -1.80 -0.35
C ALA A 38 -1.00 -3.24 -0.55
N THR A 39 -0.63 -3.91 0.54
CA THR A 39 -0.36 -5.36 0.52
C THR A 39 -1.04 -6.04 1.69
N CYS A 40 -1.42 -7.29 1.48
CA CYS A 40 -2.13 -8.10 2.47
C CYS A 40 -1.49 -9.49 2.61
N SER A 41 -1.57 -10.05 3.82
CA SER A 41 -0.82 -11.26 4.18
C SER A 41 -1.64 -12.28 4.99
N SER A 42 -1.15 -13.52 5.02
CA SER A 42 -1.56 -14.57 5.97
C SER A 42 -1.46 -14.13 7.42
N ASP A 43 -0.59 -13.16 7.75
CA ASP A 43 -0.41 -12.63 9.12
C ASP A 43 -1.60 -11.81 9.64
N MET A 44 -2.71 -11.76 8.88
CA MET A 44 -3.96 -11.05 9.16
C MET A 44 -3.87 -9.53 9.05
N THR A 45 -2.74 -9.01 8.55
CA THR A 45 -2.50 -7.57 8.45
C THR A 45 -2.64 -7.04 7.03
N LEU A 46 -2.97 -5.75 6.97
CA LEU A 46 -2.83 -4.92 5.79
C LEU A 46 -1.74 -3.90 6.09
N SER A 47 -0.93 -3.60 5.08
CA SER A 47 0.01 -2.49 5.14
C SER A 47 -0.19 -1.59 3.92
N VAL A 48 0.02 -0.29 4.12
CA VAL A 48 -0.11 0.74 3.08
C VAL A 48 1.21 1.50 3.01
N TRP A 49 1.67 1.80 1.79
CA TRP A 49 2.86 2.57 1.51
C TRP A 49 2.54 3.74 0.59
N ASP A 50 3.25 4.84 0.83
CA ASP A 50 3.23 6.03 -0.02
C ASP A 50 4.52 6.12 -0.82
N ARG A 51 4.39 6.53 -2.08
CA ARG A 51 5.52 6.79 -2.97
C ARG A 51 6.01 8.22 -2.78
N THR A 52 7.28 8.38 -2.44
CA THR A 52 7.91 9.70 -2.35
C THR A 52 8.17 10.30 -3.73
N PRO A 53 8.37 11.62 -3.86
CA PRO A 53 8.74 12.25 -5.13
C PRO A 53 10.03 11.68 -5.73
N GLU A 54 10.94 11.20 -4.90
CA GLU A 54 12.21 10.55 -5.29
C GLU A 54 12.01 9.11 -5.77
N GLY A 55 10.78 8.58 -5.71
CA GLY A 55 10.43 7.25 -6.18
C GLY A 55 10.54 6.14 -5.15
N ASN A 56 10.88 6.46 -3.89
CA ASN A 56 10.97 5.48 -2.80
C ASN A 56 9.60 5.15 -2.21
N TRP A 57 9.47 3.98 -1.57
CA TRP A 57 8.25 3.57 -0.86
C TRP A 57 8.45 3.68 0.64
N VAL A 58 7.54 4.39 1.32
CA VAL A 58 7.56 4.57 2.77
C VAL A 58 6.28 3.99 3.36
N LYS A 59 6.41 3.18 4.42
CA LYS A 59 5.25 2.57 5.08
C LYS A 59 4.43 3.65 5.77
N ALA A 60 3.21 3.87 5.29
CA ALA A 60 2.28 4.86 5.82
C ALA A 60 1.48 4.29 6.99
N ALA A 61 1.03 3.04 6.88
CA ALA A 61 0.23 2.39 7.92
C ALA A 61 0.37 0.86 7.88
N SER A 62 0.11 0.22 9.02
CA SER A 62 0.07 -1.24 9.17
C SER A 62 -0.80 -1.63 10.33
N TRP A 63 -1.82 -2.45 10.09
CA TRP A 63 -2.73 -2.87 11.15
C TRP A 63 -3.35 -4.23 10.85
N LYS A 64 -3.82 -4.88 11.91
CA LYS A 64 -4.60 -6.12 11.79
C LYS A 64 -5.99 -5.77 11.28
N VAL A 65 -6.33 -6.30 10.11
CA VAL A 65 -7.61 -6.02 9.45
C VAL A 65 -8.61 -7.16 9.62
N HIS A 66 -8.15 -8.39 9.87
CA HIS A 66 -8.99 -9.59 9.87
C HIS A 66 -8.63 -10.56 10.99
N GLY A 67 -9.49 -11.54 11.26
CA GLY A 67 -9.24 -12.66 12.17
C GLY A 67 -8.55 -13.86 11.51
N GLY A 68 -8.42 -13.84 10.18
CA GLY A 68 -7.74 -14.85 9.37
C GLY A 68 -6.94 -14.24 8.21
N ALA A 69 -6.29 -15.10 7.43
CA ALA A 69 -5.43 -14.72 6.32
C ALA A 69 -6.16 -13.82 5.30
N VAL A 70 -5.58 -12.67 5.00
CA VAL A 70 -6.16 -11.68 4.08
C VAL A 70 -5.77 -12.05 2.66
N TRP A 71 -6.75 -12.47 1.87
CA TRP A 71 -6.50 -12.98 0.53
C TRP A 71 -6.44 -11.87 -0.52
N ARG A 72 -7.26 -10.83 -0.33
CA ARG A 72 -7.41 -9.77 -1.32
C ARG A 72 -7.45 -8.39 -0.69
N VAL A 73 -6.87 -7.43 -1.39
CA VAL A 73 -7.06 -5.99 -1.18
C VAL A 73 -7.34 -5.29 -2.51
N VAL A 74 -8.26 -4.35 -2.52
CA VAL A 74 -8.56 -3.49 -3.68
C VAL A 74 -8.80 -2.06 -3.25
N TRP A 75 -8.34 -1.11 -4.07
CA TRP A 75 -8.67 0.30 -3.94
C TRP A 75 -9.96 0.60 -4.71
N ALA A 76 -10.85 1.39 -4.12
CA ALA A 76 -11.98 1.93 -4.87
C ALA A 76 -11.50 2.98 -5.89
N HIS A 77 -12.34 3.22 -6.90
CA HIS A 77 -12.13 4.34 -7.81
C HIS A 77 -12.19 5.66 -7.03
N PRO A 78 -11.32 6.65 -7.31
CA PRO A 78 -11.21 7.89 -6.53
C PRO A 78 -12.49 8.72 -6.47
N GLU A 79 -13.47 8.50 -7.36
CA GLU A 79 -14.79 9.15 -7.28
C GLU A 79 -15.56 8.79 -5.99
N PHE A 80 -15.26 7.64 -5.40
CA PHE A 80 -15.85 7.17 -4.14
C PHE A 80 -15.04 7.59 -2.90
N GLY A 81 -14.00 8.42 -3.08
CA GLY A 81 -13.05 8.76 -2.03
C GLY A 81 -11.92 7.74 -1.88
N GLN A 82 -11.13 7.88 -0.82
CA GLN A 82 -9.99 7.01 -0.57
C GLN A 82 -10.44 5.77 0.23
N LEU A 83 -11.03 4.82 -0.48
CA LEU A 83 -11.54 3.58 0.11
C LEU A 83 -10.68 2.37 -0.26
N LEU A 84 -10.60 1.44 0.68
CA LEU A 84 -9.95 0.14 0.57
C LEU A 84 -10.91 -0.96 0.98
N ALA A 85 -11.00 -2.03 0.20
CA ALA A 85 -11.75 -3.23 0.57
C ALA A 85 -10.80 -4.41 0.73
N THR A 86 -10.99 -5.19 1.79
CA THR A 86 -10.23 -6.42 2.04
C THR A 86 -11.15 -7.60 2.28
N CYS A 87 -10.77 -8.79 1.82
CA CYS A 87 -11.48 -10.04 2.14
C CYS A 87 -10.53 -11.10 2.68
N SER A 88 -11.07 -11.98 3.53
CA SER A 88 -10.29 -12.93 4.31
C SER A 88 -10.90 -14.33 4.35
N TYR A 89 -10.06 -15.32 4.65
CA TYR A 89 -10.49 -16.68 4.97
C TYR A 89 -11.35 -16.80 6.24
N ASP A 90 -11.42 -15.75 7.06
CA ASP A 90 -12.36 -15.70 8.20
C ASP A 90 -13.84 -15.52 7.79
N ARG A 91 -14.10 -15.43 6.48
CA ARG A 91 -15.42 -15.29 5.84
C ARG A 91 -16.01 -13.89 5.99
N SER A 92 -15.18 -12.88 6.23
CA SER A 92 -15.60 -11.49 6.30
C SER A 92 -14.97 -10.60 5.20
N VAL A 93 -15.60 -9.45 5.00
CA VAL A 93 -15.12 -8.36 4.15
C VAL A 93 -15.14 -7.10 5.00
N HIS A 94 -14.05 -6.35 4.99
CA HIS A 94 -13.97 -5.05 5.65
C HIS A 94 -13.72 -3.95 4.62
N ILE A 95 -14.37 -2.82 4.81
CA ILE A 95 -14.20 -1.60 4.02
C ILE A 95 -13.58 -0.55 4.95
N TRP A 96 -12.52 0.08 4.47
CA TRP A 96 -11.72 1.07 5.18
C TRP A 96 -11.79 2.37 4.42
N GLU A 97 -11.97 3.47 5.15
CA GLU A 97 -11.97 4.82 4.60
C GLU A 97 -10.84 5.62 5.25
N GLU A 98 -10.01 6.25 4.43
CA GLU A 98 -9.00 7.17 4.95
C GLU A 98 -9.67 8.45 5.45
N ILE A 99 -9.60 8.68 6.76
CA ILE A 99 -10.06 9.94 7.34
C ILE A 99 -8.86 10.88 7.44
N ARG A 100 -8.82 11.89 6.57
CA ARG A 100 -7.88 13.01 6.71
C ARG A 100 -8.43 13.98 7.74
N SER A 101 -7.80 14.02 8.90
CA SER A 101 -8.04 15.13 9.82
C SER A 101 -7.66 16.44 9.13
N ALA A 102 -8.46 17.49 9.35
CA ALA A 102 -8.27 18.81 8.78
C ALA A 102 -6.82 19.33 8.98
N PRO A 103 -6.30 20.18 8.08
CA PRO A 103 -4.93 20.66 8.14
C PRO A 103 -4.64 21.32 9.51
N GLY A 104 -3.82 20.64 10.32
CA GLY A 104 -3.51 21.02 11.71
C GLY A 104 -3.25 19.84 12.65
N ALA A 105 -3.75 18.64 12.33
CA ALA A 105 -3.43 17.41 13.06
C ALA A 105 -2.85 16.38 12.08
N GLY A 106 -1.53 16.20 12.10
CA GLY A 106 -0.77 15.41 11.13
C GLY A 106 -0.92 13.89 11.26
N GLU A 107 -2.12 13.40 11.53
CA GLU A 107 -2.37 11.96 11.69
C GLU A 107 -3.45 11.50 10.70
N VAL A 108 -3.08 10.46 9.93
CA VAL A 108 -3.95 9.77 8.98
C VAL A 108 -4.40 8.48 9.64
N PHE A 109 -5.72 8.25 9.68
CA PHE A 109 -6.30 7.04 10.27
C PHE A 109 -6.97 6.18 9.22
N TYR A 110 -6.92 4.86 9.45
CA TYR A 110 -7.66 3.83 8.75
C TYR A 110 -8.43 3.01 9.77
#